data_AF-A0A3N4RR71-F1
#
_entry.id   AF-A0A3N4RR71-F1
#
_cell.length_a   1.000
_cell.length_b   1.000
_cell.length_c   1.000
_cell.angle_alpha   90.00
_cell.angle_beta   90.00
_cell.angle_gamma   90.00
#
_symmetry.space_group_name_H-M   'P 1'
#
loop_
_entity.id
_entity.type
_entity.pdbx_description
1 polymer ?
#
loop_
_entity_poly.entity_id
_entity_poly.type
_entity_poly.pdbx_seq_one_letter_code
_entity_poly.pdbx_strand_id
1 'polypeptide(L)'
;MTSRVPVYDTGMLIALADRKPKAVRLHAGLKDTPHRAVVLGPVLAQVWRPSPATVHAMAAALKDCTVPQARSSALAMRPTTAGQTVCIMCATGPDLTEWQRVGSALAVADLPPKKRPDAVDALVALTAVRHGSAVVFTSDPADLTAYLKALDAQDVHVVQV
;
A
#
# COMPACT_ATOMS: atom_id res chain seq x y z
N MET A 1 9.29 -19.42 -3.86
CA MET A 1 8.88 -18.05 -4.26
C MET A 1 8.93 -17.18 -3.03
N THR A 2 9.76 -16.14 -3.02
CA THR A 2 9.75 -15.16 -1.93
C THR A 2 8.40 -14.45 -1.96
N SER A 3 7.61 -14.58 -0.88
CA SER A 3 6.31 -13.92 -0.79
C SER A 3 6.53 -12.42 -0.69
N ARG A 4 6.12 -11.66 -1.71
CA ARG A 4 6.23 -10.20 -1.71
C ARG A 4 5.20 -9.57 -0.78
N VAL A 5 5.56 -8.45 -0.17
CA VAL A 5 4.64 -7.67 0.67
C VAL A 5 3.67 -6.90 -0.22
N PRO A 6 2.35 -7.14 -0.14
CA PRO A 6 1.39 -6.36 -0.90
C PRO A 6 1.20 -4.98 -0.28
N VAL A 7 1.29 -3.93 -1.08
CA VAL A 7 1.00 -2.54 -0.68
C VAL A 7 -0.11 -2.01 -1.57
N TYR A 8 -1.18 -1.48 -0.98
CA TYR A 8 -2.30 -0.91 -1.73
C TYR A 8 -2.18 0.60 -1.76
N ASP A 9 -2.29 1.16 -2.96
CA ASP A 9 -2.53 2.58 -3.14
C ASP A 9 -4.04 2.90 -3.04
N THR A 10 -4.36 4.17 -3.28
CA THR A 10 -5.74 4.68 -3.33
C THR A 10 -6.55 4.07 -4.49
N GLY A 11 -5.97 3.92 -5.68
CA GLY A 11 -6.61 3.31 -6.84
C GLY A 11 -7.06 1.86 -6.61
N MET A 12 -6.27 1.04 -5.91
CA MET A 12 -6.62 -0.32 -5.53
C MET A 12 -7.77 -0.35 -4.53
N LEU A 13 -7.76 0.51 -3.51
CA LEU A 13 -8.88 0.60 -2.57
C LEU A 13 -10.18 1.07 -3.26
N ILE A 14 -10.11 2.06 -4.16
CA ILE A 14 -11.26 2.49 -4.96
C ILE A 14 -11.76 1.31 -5.82
N ALA A 15 -10.87 0.60 -6.50
CA ALA A 15 -11.23 -0.54 -7.32
C ALA A 15 -11.89 -1.67 -6.51
N LEU A 16 -11.48 -1.89 -5.26
CA LEU A 16 -12.14 -2.82 -4.34
C LEU A 16 -13.50 -2.30 -3.86
N ALA A 17 -13.63 -1.00 -3.57
CA ALA A 17 -14.89 -0.38 -3.18
C ALA A 17 -15.94 -0.49 -4.30
N ASP A 18 -15.51 -0.27 -5.54
CA ASP A 18 -16.30 -0.40 -6.77
C ASP A 18 -16.47 -1.86 -7.21
N ARG A 19 -15.88 -2.81 -6.47
CA ARG A 19 -15.92 -4.26 -6.76
C ARG A 19 -15.44 -4.62 -8.17
N LYS A 20 -14.42 -3.91 -8.69
CA LYS A 20 -13.82 -4.21 -9.99
C LYS A 20 -13.29 -5.66 -10.00
N PRO A 21 -13.65 -6.49 -11.00
CA PRO A 21 -13.34 -7.94 -10.97
C PRO A 21 -11.84 -8.25 -10.82
N LYS A 22 -10.98 -7.48 -11.47
CA LYS A 22 -9.52 -7.66 -11.40
C LYS A 22 -8.99 -7.40 -9.99
N ALA A 23 -9.39 -6.28 -9.37
CA ALA A 23 -9.00 -5.95 -7.99
C ALA A 23 -9.50 -6.99 -6.98
N VAL A 24 -10.77 -7.42 -7.10
CA VAL A 24 -11.34 -8.46 -6.23
C VAL A 24 -10.56 -9.78 -6.35
N ARG A 25 -10.23 -10.20 -7.57
CA ARG A 25 -9.44 -11.42 -7.81
C ARG A 25 -8.03 -11.31 -7.23
N LEU A 26 -7.35 -10.19 -7.46
CA LEU A 26 -6.01 -9.95 -6.92
C LEU A 26 -6.02 -9.96 -5.38
N HIS A 27 -6.97 -9.26 -4.75
CA HIS A 27 -7.11 -9.25 -3.30
C HIS A 27 -7.42 -10.65 -2.74
N ALA A 28 -8.30 -11.41 -3.38
CA ALA A 28 -8.61 -12.78 -2.97
C ALA A 28 -7.37 -13.69 -3.03
N GLY A 29 -6.53 -13.56 -4.06
CA GLY A 29 -5.30 -14.34 -4.20
C GLY A 29 -4.22 -14.01 -3.16
N LEU A 30 -4.35 -12.91 -2.41
CA LEU A 30 -3.41 -12.49 -1.37
C LEU A 30 -3.87 -12.89 0.04
N LYS A 31 -5.02 -13.52 0.21
CA LYS A 31 -5.55 -13.86 1.55
C LYS A 31 -4.69 -14.87 2.29
N ASP A 32 -3.95 -15.70 1.55
CA ASP A 32 -3.09 -16.75 2.10
C ASP A 32 -1.62 -16.32 2.20
N THR A 33 -1.27 -15.08 1.85
CA THR A 33 0.11 -14.59 2.00
C THR A 33 0.44 -14.37 3.48
N PRO A 34 1.66 -14.70 3.94
CA PRO A 34 2.07 -14.49 5.33
C PRO A 34 1.89 -13.04 5.80
N HIS A 35 2.20 -12.08 4.92
CA HIS A 35 1.99 -10.66 5.18
C HIS A 35 0.62 -10.22 4.66
N ARG A 36 -0.18 -9.53 5.48
CA ARG A 36 -1.41 -8.83 5.06
C ARG A 36 -1.08 -7.73 4.07
N ALA A 37 -2.02 -7.39 3.19
CA ALA A 37 -1.85 -6.20 2.36
C ALA A 37 -1.75 -4.95 3.25
N VAL A 38 -0.73 -4.14 3.01
CA VAL A 38 -0.49 -2.89 3.72
C VAL A 38 -1.35 -1.80 3.10
N VAL A 39 -2.17 -1.16 3.93
CA VAL A 39 -2.98 0.00 3.57
C VAL A 39 -2.57 1.14 4.50
N LEU A 40 -2.02 2.21 3.96
CA LEU A 40 -1.65 3.36 4.80
C LEU A 40 -2.89 4.13 5.25
N GLY A 41 -2.82 4.73 6.45
CA GLY A 41 -3.91 5.57 6.98
C GLY A 41 -4.36 6.67 6.01
N PRO A 42 -3.44 7.46 5.42
CA PRO A 42 -3.79 8.46 4.41
C PRO A 42 -4.46 7.90 3.15
N VAL A 43 -4.02 6.72 2.68
CA VAL A 43 -4.64 6.00 1.55
C VAL A 43 -6.09 5.63 1.88
N LEU A 44 -6.32 5.04 3.07
CA LEU A 44 -7.67 4.72 3.53
C LEU A 44 -8.54 5.99 3.66
N ALA A 45 -7.97 7.07 4.21
CA ALA A 45 -8.68 8.34 4.38
C ALA A 45 -9.09 8.98 3.04
N GLN A 46 -8.27 8.87 2.00
CA GLN A 46 -8.62 9.36 0.65
C GLN A 46 -9.83 8.63 0.06
N VAL A 47 -10.00 7.33 0.35
CA VAL A 47 -11.08 6.50 -0.22
C VAL A 47 -12.35 6.52 0.61
N TRP A 48 -12.25 6.66 1.94
CA TRP A 48 -13.42 6.52 2.81
C TRP A 48 -14.50 7.56 2.51
N ARG A 49 -15.71 7.08 2.21
CA ARG A 49 -16.92 7.90 2.04
C ARG A 49 -18.03 7.29 2.90
N PRO A 50 -18.87 8.08 3.58
CA PRO A 50 -19.89 7.57 4.51
C PRO A 50 -21.11 6.92 3.82
N SER A 51 -20.95 6.42 2.59
CA SER A 51 -22.02 5.68 1.91
C SER A 51 -22.09 4.23 2.44
N PRO A 52 -23.29 3.63 2.58
CA PRO A 52 -23.42 2.24 3.03
C PRO A 52 -22.63 1.25 2.16
N ALA A 53 -22.59 1.48 0.84
CA ALA A 53 -21.86 0.63 -0.10
C ALA A 53 -20.35 0.67 0.14
N THR A 54 -19.77 1.86 0.27
CA THR A 54 -18.33 2.03 0.54
C THR A 54 -17.97 1.45 1.90
N VAL A 55 -18.76 1.74 2.94
CA VAL A 55 -18.52 1.22 4.30
C VAL A 55 -18.54 -0.30 4.30
N HIS A 56 -19.53 -0.92 3.66
CA HIS A 56 -19.63 -2.39 3.59
C HIS A 56 -18.46 -3.01 2.82
N ALA A 57 -18.13 -2.48 1.64
CA ALA A 57 -17.05 -3.00 0.80
C ALA A 57 -15.68 -2.88 1.49
N MET A 58 -15.40 -1.72 2.09
CA MET A 58 -14.13 -1.49 2.80
C MET A 58 -14.04 -2.29 4.10
N ALA A 59 -15.12 -2.42 4.87
CA ALA A 59 -15.14 -3.27 6.05
C ALA A 59 -14.86 -4.75 5.72
N ALA A 60 -15.29 -5.22 4.54
CA ALA A 60 -14.97 -6.57 4.08
C ALA A 60 -13.50 -6.71 3.67
N ALA A 61 -12.98 -5.78 2.84
CA ALA A 61 -11.60 -5.82 2.35
C ALA A 61 -10.56 -5.67 3.47
N LEU A 62 -10.79 -4.76 4.41
CA LEU A 62 -9.83 -4.43 5.48
C LEU A 62 -9.58 -5.58 6.46
N LYS A 63 -10.46 -6.60 6.53
CA LYS A 63 -10.24 -7.82 7.34
C LYS A 63 -8.97 -8.57 6.92
N ASP A 64 -8.60 -8.46 5.65
CA ASP A 64 -7.43 -9.13 5.08
C ASP A 64 -6.21 -8.21 4.94
N CYS A 65 -6.35 -6.95 5.36
CA CYS A 65 -5.31 -5.93 5.30
C CYS A 65 -4.77 -5.59 6.70
N THR A 66 -3.66 -4.86 6.73
CA THR A 66 -3.14 -4.17 7.90
C THR A 66 -3.11 -2.68 7.59
N VAL A 67 -3.52 -1.86 8.56
CA VAL A 67 -3.33 -0.41 8.58
C VAL A 67 -2.32 -0.10 9.67
N PRO A 68 -1.02 0.04 9.34
CA PRO A 68 0.02 0.33 10.32
C PRO A 68 -0.34 1.52 11.21
N GLN A 69 0.03 1.46 12.49
CA GLN A 69 -0.25 2.48 13.51
C GLN A 69 -1.74 2.73 13.86
N ALA A 70 -2.70 2.07 13.18
CA ALA A 70 -4.09 2.07 13.61
C ALA A 70 -4.30 1.02 14.71
N ARG A 71 -4.60 1.46 15.94
CA ARG A 71 -4.75 0.59 17.13
C ARG A 71 -5.68 -0.60 16.91
N SER A 72 -6.78 -0.41 16.17
CA SER A 72 -7.80 -1.43 15.91
C SER A 72 -7.52 -2.29 14.66
N SER A 73 -6.42 -2.06 13.95
CA SER A 73 -6.05 -2.86 12.79
C SER A 73 -5.57 -4.25 13.20
N ALA A 74 -5.81 -5.24 12.34
CA ALA A 74 -5.10 -6.51 12.40
C ALA A 74 -3.59 -6.29 12.28
N LEU A 75 -2.81 -7.17 12.90
CA LEU A 75 -1.35 -7.18 12.78
C LEU A 75 -0.91 -7.53 11.35
N ALA A 76 0.22 -6.95 10.92
CA ALA A 76 0.75 -7.11 9.57
C ALA A 76 1.03 -8.57 9.18
N MET A 77 1.61 -9.35 10.09
CA MET A 77 1.87 -10.76 9.86
C MET A 77 0.68 -11.60 10.33
N ARG A 78 0.25 -12.55 9.49
CA ARG A 78 -0.70 -13.58 9.89
C ARG A 78 -0.06 -14.50 10.94
N PRO A 79 -0.84 -14.98 11.94
CA PRO A 79 -0.36 -15.96 12.89
C PRO A 79 0.10 -17.23 12.18
N THR A 80 1.13 -17.88 12.73
CA THR A 80 1.61 -19.18 12.26
C THR A 80 1.53 -20.20 13.40
N THR A 81 1.66 -21.49 13.09
CA THR A 81 1.78 -22.54 14.11
C THR A 81 3.00 -22.36 15.01
N ALA A 82 4.05 -21.71 14.50
CA ALA A 82 5.27 -21.35 15.25
C ALA A 82 5.10 -20.09 16.12
N GLY A 83 3.92 -19.45 16.11
CA GLY A 83 3.62 -18.26 16.90
C GLY A 83 3.39 -17.00 16.06
N GLN A 84 3.47 -15.85 16.73
CA GLN A 84 3.18 -14.53 16.15
C GLN A 84 4.47 -13.83 15.73
N THR A 85 4.68 -13.68 14.42
CA THR A 85 5.76 -12.84 13.88
C THR A 85 5.32 -11.39 13.78
N VAL A 86 6.28 -10.48 13.72
CA VAL A 86 6.05 -9.04 13.54
C VAL A 86 6.84 -8.53 12.35
N CYS A 87 6.21 -7.67 11.55
CA CYS A 87 6.91 -6.92 10.52
C CYS A 87 7.42 -5.62 11.13
N ILE A 88 8.75 -5.50 11.29
CA ILE A 88 9.38 -4.33 11.90
C ILE A 88 9.00 -3.05 11.14
N MET A 89 8.97 -3.09 9.81
CA MET A 89 8.63 -1.95 8.95
C MET A 89 7.17 -1.49 9.10
N CYS A 90 6.24 -2.38 9.44
CA CYS A 90 4.86 -2.02 9.77
C CYS A 90 4.71 -1.59 11.23
N ALA A 91 5.54 -2.13 12.13
CA ALA A 91 5.54 -1.77 13.54
C ALA A 91 6.16 -0.38 13.79
N THR A 92 7.06 0.07 12.93
CA THR A 92 7.72 1.38 13.02
C THR A 92 7.29 2.30 11.87
N GLY A 93 6.96 3.55 12.21
CA GLY A 93 6.72 4.59 11.19
C GLY A 93 8.03 5.04 10.53
N PRO A 94 7.94 5.86 9.46
CA PRO A 94 9.12 6.47 8.87
C PRO A 94 9.86 7.39 9.85
N ASP A 95 11.18 7.34 9.85
CA ASP A 95 12.03 8.28 10.59
C ASP A 95 12.21 9.62 9.87
N LEU A 96 12.92 10.56 10.49
CA LEU A 96 13.15 11.90 9.93
C LEU A 96 13.86 11.87 8.57
N THR A 97 14.83 10.97 8.38
CA THR A 97 15.58 10.84 7.13
C THR A 97 14.66 10.30 6.03
N GLU A 98 13.80 9.35 6.37
CA GLU A 98 12.80 8.82 5.44
C GLU A 98 11.77 9.88 5.04
N TRP A 99 11.36 10.76 5.96
CA TRP A 99 10.51 11.91 5.62
C TRP A 99 11.21 12.91 4.69
N GLN A 100 12.51 13.17 4.90
CA GLN A 100 13.30 14.00 3.99
C GLN A 100 13.40 13.35 2.60
N ARG A 101 13.57 12.03 2.52
CA ARG A 101 13.56 11.29 1.24
C ARG A 101 12.23 11.42 0.51
N VAL A 102 11.10 11.37 1.22
CA VAL A 102 9.77 11.65 0.62
C VAL A 102 9.72 13.06 0.06
N GLY A 103 10.18 14.06 0.82
CA GLY A 103 10.25 15.45 0.36
C GLY A 103 11.10 15.61 -0.90
N SER A 104 12.28 15.00 -0.94
CA SER A 104 13.15 14.99 -2.12
C SER A 104 12.48 14.30 -3.31
N ALA A 105 11.85 13.15 -3.10
CA ALA A 105 11.14 12.43 -4.16
C ALA A 105 9.98 13.24 -4.74
N LEU A 106 9.23 13.97 -3.90
CA LEU A 106 8.18 14.89 -4.35
C LEU A 106 8.72 16.01 -5.25
N ALA A 107 9.96 16.46 -5.04
CA ALA A 107 10.57 17.52 -5.83
C ALA A 107 11.13 17.03 -7.17
N VAL A 108 11.59 15.77 -7.26
CA VAL A 108 12.35 15.27 -8.42
C VAL A 108 11.68 14.15 -9.22
N ALA A 109 10.55 13.62 -8.75
CA ALA A 109 9.81 12.58 -9.48
C ALA A 109 9.38 13.10 -10.86
N ASP A 110 9.76 12.35 -11.90
CA ASP A 110 9.42 12.63 -13.30
C ASP A 110 7.98 12.19 -13.59
N LEU A 111 7.03 12.96 -13.08
CA LEU A 111 5.60 12.69 -13.21
C LEU A 111 5.06 13.09 -14.60
N PRO A 112 3.98 12.45 -15.07
CA PRO A 112 3.34 12.85 -16.32
C PRO A 112 2.96 14.35 -16.32
N PRO A 113 3.02 15.07 -17.46
CA PRO A 113 2.97 16.55 -17.50
C PRO A 113 1.75 17.24 -16.86
N LYS A 114 0.65 16.50 -16.63
CA LYS A 114 -0.58 17.04 -16.01
C LYS A 114 -0.75 16.64 -14.54
N LYS A 115 0.14 15.80 -14.02
CA LYS A 115 0.10 15.29 -12.65
C LYS A 115 0.85 16.25 -11.74
N ARG A 116 0.34 16.39 -10.52
CA ARG A 116 1.01 17.13 -9.45
C ARG A 116 1.61 16.13 -8.48
N PRO A 117 2.71 16.47 -7.80
CA PRO A 117 3.23 15.61 -6.75
C PRO A 117 2.19 15.35 -5.66
N ASP A 118 2.00 14.08 -5.29
CA ASP A 118 1.12 13.63 -4.21
C ASP A 118 1.96 12.96 -3.10
N ALA A 119 1.86 13.52 -1.89
CA ALA A 119 2.54 13.00 -0.71
C ALA A 119 2.06 11.59 -0.32
N VAL A 120 0.81 11.24 -0.62
CA VAL A 120 0.27 9.91 -0.35
C VAL A 120 0.92 8.88 -1.28
N ASP A 121 1.03 9.17 -2.58
CA ASP A 121 1.70 8.27 -3.53
C ASP A 121 3.19 8.10 -3.19
N ALA A 122 3.87 9.19 -2.83
CA ALA A 122 5.25 9.13 -2.37
C ALA A 122 5.41 8.28 -1.08
N LEU A 123 4.44 8.33 -0.17
CA LEU A 123 4.42 7.49 1.03
C LEU A 123 4.13 6.01 0.74
N VAL A 124 3.26 5.73 -0.22
CA VAL A 124 3.04 4.35 -0.72
C VAL A 124 4.33 3.81 -1.31
N ALA A 125 5.02 4.59 -2.15
CA ALA A 125 6.30 4.21 -2.73
C ALA A 125 7.38 3.98 -1.66
N LEU A 126 7.54 4.91 -0.69
CA LEU A 126 8.47 4.74 0.43
C LEU A 126 8.14 3.47 1.23
N THR A 127 6.86 3.23 1.53
CA THR A 127 6.45 2.04 2.27
C THR A 127 6.84 0.76 1.53
N ALA A 128 6.67 0.71 0.21
CA ALA A 128 7.11 -0.42 -0.58
C ALA A 128 8.64 -0.59 -0.55
N VAL A 129 9.39 0.50 -0.68
CA VAL A 129 10.87 0.51 -0.60
C VAL A 129 11.36 0.00 0.76
N ARG A 130 10.76 0.43 1.87
CA ARG A 130 11.11 -0.02 3.23
C ARG A 130 10.99 -1.54 3.40
N HIS A 131 10.05 -2.18 2.70
CA HIS A 131 9.87 -3.62 2.78
C HIS A 131 10.84 -4.43 1.90
N GLY A 132 11.54 -3.81 0.93
CA GLY A 132 12.61 -4.43 0.13
C GLY A 132 12.22 -5.58 -0.81
N SER A 133 11.00 -6.13 -0.68
CA SER A 133 10.41 -7.14 -1.57
C SER A 133 8.91 -6.91 -1.66
N ALA A 134 8.50 -5.78 -2.21
CA ALA A 134 7.11 -5.34 -2.22
C ALA A 134 6.46 -5.43 -3.61
N VAL A 135 5.14 -5.49 -3.62
CA VAL A 135 4.34 -5.29 -4.82
C VAL A 135 3.25 -4.25 -4.52
N VAL A 136 3.24 -3.17 -5.29
CA VAL A 136 2.27 -2.08 -5.17
C VAL A 136 1.15 -2.28 -6.17
N PHE A 137 -0.09 -2.24 -5.70
CA PHE A 137 -1.28 -2.34 -6.53
C PHE A 137 -1.89 -0.96 -6.73
N THR A 138 -2.09 -0.57 -7.99
CA THR A 138 -2.47 0.80 -8.36
C THR A 138 -3.30 0.88 -9.63
N SER A 139 -4.16 1.89 -9.75
CA SER A 139 -4.80 2.21 -11.04
C SER A 139 -3.89 3.02 -11.97
N ASP A 140 -2.87 3.69 -11.43
CA ASP A 140 -1.96 4.57 -12.17
C ASP A 140 -0.48 4.16 -11.94
N PRO A 141 0.03 3.19 -12.70
CA PRO A 141 1.39 2.69 -12.49
C PRO A 141 2.48 3.71 -12.84
N ALA A 142 2.18 4.72 -13.66
CA ALA A 142 3.17 5.71 -14.08
C ALA A 142 3.60 6.60 -12.90
N ASP A 143 2.62 7.07 -12.12
CA ASP A 143 2.87 7.94 -10.96
C ASP A 143 3.75 7.24 -9.92
N LEU A 144 3.41 6.01 -9.54
CA LEU A 144 4.20 5.24 -8.58
C LEU A 144 5.57 4.83 -9.11
N THR A 145 5.69 4.53 -10.41
CA THR A 145 6.99 4.22 -11.00
C THR A 145 7.93 5.43 -10.95
N ALA A 146 7.41 6.65 -11.16
CA ALA A 146 8.19 7.88 -11.03
C ALA A 146 8.71 8.07 -9.60
N TYR A 147 7.88 7.83 -8.58
CA TYR A 147 8.32 7.90 -7.18
C TYR A 147 9.32 6.81 -6.80
N LEU A 148 9.09 5.56 -7.24
CA LEU A 148 10.01 4.46 -6.98
C LEU A 148 11.40 4.74 -7.60
N LYS A 149 11.44 5.30 -8.81
CA LYS A 149 12.68 5.75 -9.45
C LYS A 149 13.36 6.87 -8.64
N ALA A 150 12.59 7.87 -8.19
CA ALA A 150 13.12 8.97 -7.37
C ALA A 150 13.66 8.52 -6.00
N LEU A 151 13.15 7.39 -5.47
CA LEU A 151 13.58 6.81 -4.20
C LEU A 151 14.72 5.78 -4.33
N ASP A 152 15.21 5.53 -5.56
CA ASP A 152 16.17 4.48 -5.90
C ASP A 152 15.71 3.07 -5.44
N ALA A 153 14.43 2.76 -5.70
CA ALA A 153 13.81 1.53 -5.26
C ALA A 153 14.43 0.28 -5.92
N GLN A 154 14.73 -0.73 -5.10
CA GLN A 154 15.14 -2.05 -5.55
C GLN A 154 14.08 -3.09 -5.17
N ASP A 155 13.82 -4.06 -6.04
CA ASP A 155 12.88 -5.19 -5.83
C ASP A 155 11.46 -4.78 -5.39
N VAL A 156 10.96 -3.65 -5.92
CA VAL A 156 9.55 -3.25 -5.83
C VAL A 156 8.89 -3.41 -7.20
N HIS A 157 7.75 -4.10 -7.23
CA HIS A 157 6.96 -4.32 -8.44
C HIS A 157 5.68 -3.48 -8.42
N VAL A 158 5.24 -2.98 -9.57
CA VAL A 158 3.97 -2.25 -9.68
C VAL A 158 2.99 -3.06 -10.53
N VAL A 159 1.80 -3.29 -10.00
CA VAL A 159 0.73 -4.03 -10.68
C VAL A 159 -0.46 -3.10 -10.88
N GLN A 160 -0.78 -2.88 -12.15
CA GLN A 160 -1.99 -2.14 -12.50
C GLN A 160 -3.24 -2.97 -12.15
N VAL A 161 -4.29 -2.36 -11.59
CA VAL A 161 -5.56 -3.01 -11.21
C VAL A 161 -6.76 -2.57 -12.02
#